data_AF-A0A7R9MVB1-F1
#
_entry.id   AF-A0A7R9MVB1-F1
#
_cell.length_a   1.000
_cell.length_b   1.000
_cell.length_c   1.000
_cell.angle_alpha   90.00
_cell.angle_beta   90.00
_cell.angle_gamma   90.00
#
_symmetry.space_group_name_H-M   'P 1'
#
loop_
_entity.id
_entity.type
_entity.pdbx_description
1 polymer ?
#
loop_
_entity_poly.entity_id
_entity_poly.type
_entity_poly.pdbx_seq_one_letter_code
_entity_poly.pdbx_strand_id
1 'polypeptide(L)' 'GTQIDLRDDAATVEKLSKNKQKPITSEAGEKLAKELKAVKYVECSALTQRGLKNVFDEAILAALEPPEPKRKKTCLIL' A
#
# COMPACT_ATOMS: atom_id res chain seq x y z
N GLY A 1 -1.43 3.36 1.43
CA GLY A 1 -2.55 3.82 2.27
C GLY A 1 -2.42 5.30 2.54
N THR A 2 -3.52 6.04 2.64
CA THR A 2 -3.53 7.47 3.01
C THR A 2 -4.14 7.66 4.39
N GLN A 3 -4.03 8.87 4.94
CA GLN A 3 -4.64 9.25 6.23
C GLN A 3 -4.19 8.37 7.40
N ILE A 4 -2.91 7.95 7.42
CA ILE A 4 -2.40 7.08 8.49
C ILE A 4 -2.44 7.72 9.89
N ASP A 5 -2.51 9.04 9.96
CA ASP A 5 -2.73 9.79 11.19
C ASP A 5 -4.04 9.41 11.88
N LEU A 6 -5.06 8.97 11.12
CA LEU A 6 -6.36 8.57 11.66
C LEU A 6 -6.41 7.12 12.14
N ARG A 7 -5.35 6.33 11.92
CA ARG A 7 -5.33 4.91 12.32
C ARG A 7 -5.42 4.74 13.84
N ASP A 8 -4.77 5.63 14.58
CA ASP A 8 -4.71 5.62 16.04
C ASP A 8 -5.55 6.76 16.66
N ASP A 9 -6.26 7.55 15.84
CA ASP A 9 -7.14 8.61 16.31
C ASP A 9 -8.38 8.02 17.00
N ALA A 10 -8.54 8.30 18.29
CA ALA A 10 -9.58 7.70 19.12
C ALA A 10 -11.00 7.98 18.59
N ALA A 11 -11.25 9.21 18.11
CA ALA A 11 -12.56 9.58 17.59
C ALA A 11 -12.89 8.80 16.30
N THR A 12 -11.91 8.64 15.40
CA THR A 12 -12.06 7.86 14.17
C THR A 12 -12.24 6.38 14.46
N VAL A 13 -11.45 5.81 15.38
CA VAL A 13 -11.55 4.40 15.80
C VAL A 13 -12.93 4.12 16.41
N GLU A 14 -13.44 5.00 17.26
CA GLU A 14 -14.79 4.86 17.85
C GLU A 14 -15.88 4.90 16.77
N LYS A 15 -15.77 5.85 15.83
CA LYS A 15 -16.71 5.98 14.71
C LYS A 15 -16.73 4.74 13.82
N LEU A 16 -15.57 4.17 13.49
CA LEU A 16 -15.47 2.93 12.74
C LEU A 16 -16.04 1.74 13.52
N SER A 17 -15.77 1.67 14.82
CA SER A 17 -16.26 0.61 15.71
C SER A 17 -17.79 0.60 15.79
N LYS A 18 -18.45 1.77 15.80
CA LYS A 18 -19.92 1.89 15.70
C LYS A 18 -20.48 1.25 14.44
N ASN A 19 -19.71 1.23 13.36
CA ASN A 19 -20.05 0.58 12.09
C ASN A 19 -19.49 -0.85 11.98
N LYS A 20 -18.99 -1.44 13.07
CA LYS A 20 -18.31 -2.76 13.10
C LYS A 20 -17.10 -2.84 12.16
N GLN A 21 -16.45 -1.71 11.92
CA GLN A 21 -15.24 -1.61 11.11
C GLN A 21 -14.03 -1.34 11.99
N LYS A 22 -12.84 -1.60 11.45
CA LYS A 22 -11.55 -1.29 12.08
C LYS A 22 -10.63 -0.64 11.07
N PRO A 23 -9.67 0.20 11.51
CA PRO A 23 -8.61 0.69 10.63
C PRO A 23 -7.87 -0.46 9.92
N ILE A 24 -7.43 -0.21 8.69
CA ILE A 24 -6.62 -1.16 7.94
C ILE A 24 -5.21 -1.17 8.51
N THR A 25 -4.69 -2.36 8.81
CA THR A 25 -3.31 -2.55 9.28
C THR A 25 -2.32 -2.51 8.12
N SER A 26 -1.06 -2.18 8.40
CA SER A 26 -0.02 -2.13 7.39
C SER A 26 0.18 -3.50 6.72
N GLU A 27 0.11 -4.60 7.47
CA GLU A 27 0.25 -5.96 6.95
C GLU A 27 -0.88 -6.32 5.98
N ALA A 28 -2.11 -5.88 6.25
CA ALA A 28 -3.24 -6.07 5.35
C ALA A 28 -3.03 -5.31 4.03
N GLY A 29 -2.52 -4.08 4.11
CA GLY A 29 -2.13 -3.28 2.95
C GLY A 29 -1.02 -3.92 2.12
N GLU A 30 0.03 -4.41 2.77
CA GLU A 30 1.12 -5.13 2.11
C GLU A 30 0.65 -6.43 1.44
N LYS A 31 -0.22 -7.18 2.12
CA LYS A 31 -0.79 -8.42 1.57
C LYS A 31 -1.57 -8.13 0.28
N LEU A 32 -2.43 -7.10 0.30
CA LEU A 32 -3.19 -6.70 -0.88
C LEU A 32 -2.27 -6.22 -2.02
N ALA A 33 -1.21 -5.47 -1.71
CA ALA A 33 -0.25 -5.04 -2.72
C ALA A 33 0.44 -6.23 -3.40
N LYS A 34 0.81 -7.27 -2.63
CA LYS A 34 1.38 -8.51 -3.18
C LYS A 34 0.37 -9.25 -4.06
N GLU A 35 -0.88 -9.35 -3.63
CA GLU A 35 -1.96 -9.99 -4.39
C GLU A 35 -2.20 -9.31 -5.74
N LEU A 36 -2.21 -7.97 -5.75
CA LEU A 36 -2.35 -7.15 -6.95
C LEU A 36 -1.06 -7.04 -7.78
N LYS A 37 0.04 -7.65 -7.34
CA LYS A 37 1.36 -7.55 -7.96
C LYS A 37 1.85 -6.10 -8.11
N ALA A 38 1.49 -5.24 -7.18
CA ALA A 38 2.03 -3.88 -7.10
C ALA A 38 3.53 -3.93 -6.79
N VAL A 39 4.28 -2.92 -7.27
CA VAL A 39 5.72 -2.81 -7.02
C VAL A 39 6.01 -2.66 -5.53
N LYS A 40 5.25 -1.81 -4.85
CA LYS A 40 5.44 -1.56 -3.42
C LYS A 40 4.15 -1.04 -2.77
N TYR A 41 3.98 -1.35 -1.49
CA TYR A 41 2.99 -0.69 -0.64
C TYR A 41 3.66 0.42 0.16
N VAL A 42 3.08 1.62 0.15
CA VAL A 42 3.54 2.77 0.92
C VAL A 42 2.37 3.41 1.63
N GLU A 43 2.62 3.98 2.82
CA GLU A 43 1.60 4.68 3.59
C GLU A 43 2.03 6.12 3.90
N CYS A 44 1.08 7.04 3.87
CA CYS A 44 1.35 8.45 4.13
C CYS A 44 0.19 9.16 4.86
N SER A 45 0.53 10.29 5.46
CA SER A 45 -0.40 11.28 6.01
C SER A 45 -0.07 12.63 5.39
N ALA A 46 -1.03 13.20 4.67
CA ALA A 46 -0.88 14.55 4.13
C ALA A 46 -0.88 15.60 5.25
N LEU A 47 -1.65 15.35 6.32
CA LEU A 47 -1.80 16.25 7.46
C LEU A 47 -0.50 16.38 8.26
N THR A 48 0.12 15.25 8.61
CA THR A 48 1.36 15.22 9.41
C THR A 48 2.62 15.21 8.54
N GLN A 49 2.47 15.24 7.22
CA GLN A 49 3.52 15.07 6.22
C GLN A 49 4.30 13.75 6.31
N ARG A 50 3.89 12.82 7.17
CA ARG A 50 4.53 11.52 7.35
C ARG A 50 4.45 10.72 6.05
N GLY A 51 5.60 10.27 5.56
CA GLY A 51 5.70 9.38 4.40
C GLY A 51 5.43 10.03 3.04
N LEU A 52 5.10 11.32 2.97
CA LEU A 52 4.79 11.99 1.69
C LEU A 52 5.97 11.92 0.71
N LYS A 53 7.17 12.32 1.15
CA LYS A 53 8.38 12.27 0.30
C LYS A 53 8.62 10.84 -0.22
N ASN A 54 8.50 9.85 0.67
CA ASN A 54 8.70 8.45 0.32
C ASN A 54 7.72 7.96 -0.76
N VAL A 55 6.45 8.40 -0.74
CA VAL A 55 5.48 8.04 -1.78
C VAL A 55 5.94 8.51 -3.16
N PHE A 56 6.48 9.73 -3.26
CA PHE A 56 6.97 10.27 -4.52
C PHE A 56 8.30 9.64 -4.96
N ASP A 57 9.25 9.46 -4.04
CA ASP A 57 10.53 8.82 -4.34
C ASP A 57 10.31 7.40 -4.89
N GLU A 58 9.47 6.60 -4.23
CA GLU A 58 9.19 5.22 -4.64
C GLU A 58 8.44 5.15 -5.99
N ALA A 59 7.58 6.12 -6.29
CA ALA A 59 6.93 6.21 -7.59
C ALA A 59 7.94 6.53 -8.70
N ILE A 60 8.89 7.44 -8.43
CA ILE A 60 9.96 7.78 -9.38
C ILE A 60 10.86 6.56 -9.60
N LEU A 61 11.30 5.90 -8.53
CA LEU A 61 12.13 4.69 -8.62
C LEU A 61 11.41 3.58 -9.42
N ALA A 62 10.13 3.32 -9.15
CA ALA A 62 9.36 2.33 -9.88
C ALA A 62 9.21 2.65 -11.38
N ALA A 63 9.25 3.94 -11.75
CA ALA A 63 9.21 4.38 -13.15
C ALA A 63 10.58 4.26 -13.84
N LEU A 64 11.68 4.54 -13.12
CA LEU A 64 13.04 4.44 -13.64
C LEU A 64 13.53 2.99 -13.74
N GLU A 65 13.13 2.14 -12.79
CA GLU A 65 13.49 0.73 -12.69
C GLU A 65 12.22 -0.13 -12.72
N PRO A 66 11.57 -0.27 -13.90
CA PRO A 66 10.35 -1.05 -14.00
C PRO A 66 10.62 -2.52 -13.65
N PRO A 67 9.70 -3.19 -12.92
CA PRO A 67 9.87 -4.60 -12.57
C PRO A 67 9.96 -5.47 -13.82
N GLU A 68 10.90 -6.42 -13.83
CA GLU A 68 11.06 -7.31 -14.97
C GLU A 68 9.74 -8.06 -15.28
N PRO A 69 9.29 -8.09 -16.54
CA PRO A 69 8.12 -8.86 -16.90
C PRO A 69 8.41 -10.34 -16.66
N LYS A 70 7.62 -10.98 -15.79
CA LYS A 70 7.74 -12.42 -15.52
C LYS A 70 7.56 -13.18 -16.84
N ARG A 71 8.63 -13.83 -17.31
CA ARG A 71 8.60 -14.67 -18.53
C ARG A 71 7.52 -15.74 -18.36
N LYS A 72 6.56 -15.80 -19.29
CA LYS A 72 5.61 -16.91 -19.35
C LYS A 72 6.42 -18.17 -19.71
N LYS A 73 6.28 -19.25 -18.92
CA LYS A 73 6.83 -20.54 -19.31
C LYS A 73 6.09 -20.98 -20.57
N THR A 74 6.76 -20.95 -21.72
CA THR A 74 6.26 -21.59 -22.94
C THR A 74 6.24 -23.09 -22.66
N CYS A 75 5.05 -23.68 -22.63
CA CYS A 75 4.90 -25.13 -22.63
C CYS A 75 5.45 -25.63 -23.96
N LEU A 76 6.62 -26.27 -23.94
CA LEU A 76 7.10 -27.06 -25.07
C LEU A 76 6.42 -28.42 -24.94
N ILE A 77 5.41 -28.67 -25.76
CA ILE A 77 4.93 -30.03 -25.99
C ILE A 77 5.97 -30.69 -26.88
N LEU A 78 6.62 -31.73 -26.36
CA LEU A 78 7.58 -32.57 -27.07
C LEU A 78 6.85 -33.77 -27.67
#